data_AF-A0A1M5VKF4-F1
#
_entry.id   AF-A0A1M5VKF4-F1
#
_cell.length_a   1.000
_cell.length_b   1.000
_cell.length_c   1.000
_cell.angle_alpha   90.00
_cell.angle_beta   90.00
_cell.angle_gamma   90.00
#
_symmetry.space_group_name_H-M   'P 1'
#
loop_
_entity.id
_entity.type
_entity.pdbx_description
1 polymer ?
#
loop_
_entity_poly.entity_id
_entity_poly.type
_entity_poly.pdbx_seq_one_letter_code
_entity_poly.pdbx_strand_id
1 'polypeptide(L)'
;MTENNQKIVVLSIIGLIILLLFLFQENKESSLSENQLTTIGKVVDIKMCGKPASGCITFAYLIDGKWIDGTDPESAAYPEFVREGKPEIGKYYKVVYDKTDINNSKILITKKPLTEKQTEKYLN
;
A
#
# COMPACT_ATOMS: atom_id res chain seq x y z
N MET A 1 -1.81 29.77 -45.44
CA MET A 1 -2.68 29.05 -44.48
C MET A 1 -3.85 29.96 -44.18
N THR A 2 -5.10 29.51 -44.41
CA THR A 2 -6.28 30.36 -44.17
C THR A 2 -6.58 30.45 -42.67
N GLU A 3 -7.23 31.53 -42.24
CA GLU A 3 -7.57 31.77 -40.82
C GLU A 3 -8.36 30.60 -40.20
N ASN A 4 -9.19 29.92 -41.00
CA ASN A 4 -9.93 28.72 -40.59
C ASN A 4 -9.01 27.51 -40.34
N ASN A 5 -7.95 27.34 -41.14
CA ASN A 5 -7.00 26.25 -40.94
C ASN A 5 -6.16 26.46 -39.67
N GLN A 6 -5.88 27.71 -39.30
CA GLN A 6 -5.23 28.02 -38.02
C GLN A 6 -6.14 27.71 -36.82
N LYS A 7 -7.43 28.07 -36.89
CA LYS A 7 -8.41 27.78 -35.81
C LYS A 7 -8.57 26.27 -35.58
N ILE A 8 -8.63 25.48 -36.66
CA ILE A 8 -8.74 24.01 -36.58
C ILE A 8 -7.48 23.39 -35.94
N VAL A 9 -6.28 23.87 -36.31
CA VAL A 9 -5.02 23.38 -35.73
C VAL A 9 -4.92 23.74 -34.24
N VAL A 10 -5.37 24.92 -33.83
CA VAL A 10 -5.36 25.31 -32.41
C VAL A 10 -6.35 24.44 -31.61
N LEU A 11 -7.54 24.18 -32.13
CA LEU A 11 -8.54 23.34 -31.47
C LEU A 11 -8.07 21.88 -31.33
N SER A 12 -7.37 21.34 -32.33
CA SER A 12 -6.85 19.97 -32.25
C SER A 12 -5.72 19.83 -31.22
N ILE A 13 -4.86 20.84 -31.08
CA ILE A 13 -3.82 20.88 -30.04
C ILE A 13 -4.45 20.95 -28.65
N ILE A 14 -5.45 21.81 -28.45
CA ILE A 14 -6.15 21.91 -27.16
C ILE A 14 -6.86 20.60 -26.81
N GLY A 15 -7.53 19.97 -27.77
CA GLY A 15 -8.17 18.67 -27.59
C GLY A 15 -7.18 17.58 -27.19
N LEU A 16 -5.99 17.56 -27.80
CA LEU A 16 -4.93 16.63 -27.46
C LEU A 16 -4.40 16.86 -26.03
N ILE A 17 -4.21 18.12 -25.62
CA ILE A 17 -3.78 18.46 -24.25
C ILE A 17 -4.82 18.00 -23.22
N ILE A 18 -6.11 18.22 -23.49
CA ILE A 18 -7.20 17.77 -22.60
C ILE A 18 -7.23 16.24 -22.51
N LEU A 19 -7.07 15.54 -23.65
CA LEU A 19 -7.00 14.08 -23.68
C LEU A 19 -5.82 13.56 -22.84
N LEU A 20 -4.64 14.16 -22.99
CA LEU A 20 -3.47 13.80 -22.20
C LEU A 20 -3.71 14.05 -20.70
N LEU A 21 -4.30 15.18 -20.32
CA LEU A 21 -4.65 15.46 -18.92
C LEU A 21 -5.60 14.42 -18.32
N PHE A 22 -6.58 13.92 -19.10
CA PHE A 22 -7.45 12.83 -18.66
C PHE A 22 -6.72 11.49 -18.54
N LEU A 23 -5.77 11.19 -19.44
CA LEU A 23 -4.96 9.97 -19.36
C LEU A 23 -3.95 10.00 -18.21
N PHE A 24 -3.49 11.18 -17.80
CA PHE A 24 -2.57 11.39 -16.68
C PHE A 24 -3.29 11.74 -15.37
N GLN A 25 -4.61 11.60 -15.29
CA GLN A 25 -5.27 11.48 -13.99
C GLN A 25 -4.86 10.14 -13.37
N GLU A 26 -3.67 10.09 -12.79
CA GLU A 26 -3.32 9.04 -11.85
C GLU A 26 -4.36 9.07 -10.73
N ASN A 27 -5.08 7.97 -10.58
CA ASN A 27 -5.81 7.70 -9.36
C ASN A 27 -4.78 7.79 -8.24
N LYS A 28 -4.81 8.90 -7.49
CA LYS A 28 -4.16 8.94 -6.18
C LYS A 28 -4.88 7.91 -5.34
N GLU A 29 -4.45 6.65 -5.42
CA GLU A 29 -4.74 5.68 -4.38
C GLU A 29 -4.37 6.35 -3.07
N SER A 30 -5.23 6.16 -2.07
CA SER A 30 -5.13 6.73 -0.72
C SER A 30 -3.82 6.29 -0.10
N SER A 31 -2.73 6.97 -0.47
CA SER A 31 -1.42 6.74 0.09
C SER A 31 -1.57 6.99 1.58
N LEU A 32 -1.00 6.09 2.38
CA LEU A 32 -0.98 6.18 3.85
C LEU A 32 -0.30 7.46 4.37
N SER A 33 -0.06 8.48 3.53
CA SER A 33 1.01 9.45 3.67
C SER A 33 0.79 10.50 4.76
N GLU A 34 -0.45 10.94 5.01
CA GLU A 34 -0.70 12.08 5.92
C GLU A 34 -1.04 11.66 7.36
N ASN A 35 -1.56 10.45 7.57
CA ASN A 35 -2.14 10.00 8.85
C ASN A 35 -1.55 8.68 9.38
N GLN A 36 -0.38 8.31 8.88
CA GLN A 36 0.30 7.06 9.20
C GLN A 36 0.83 6.99 10.64
N LEU A 37 0.49 5.91 11.33
CA LEU A 37 1.09 5.48 12.58
C LEU A 37 1.75 4.10 12.40
N THR A 38 2.70 3.78 13.28
CA THR A 38 3.43 2.50 13.24
C THR A 38 3.16 1.68 14.49
N THR A 39 2.93 0.39 14.30
CA THR A 39 2.78 -0.61 15.37
C THR A 39 3.50 -1.92 14.99
N ILE A 40 3.24 -2.99 15.73
CA ILE A 40 3.66 -4.36 15.39
C ILE A 40 2.48 -5.18 14.90
N GLY A 41 2.77 -6.12 14.00
CA GLY A 41 1.84 -7.14 13.57
C GLY A 41 2.48 -8.50 13.46
N LYS A 42 1.71 -9.54 13.79
CA LYS A 42 2.08 -10.95 13.68
C LYS A 42 1.55 -11.51 12.38
N VAL A 43 2.40 -12.15 11.59
CA VAL A 43 1.94 -12.92 10.44
C VAL A 43 1.15 -14.12 10.94
N VAL A 44 -0.11 -14.24 10.51
CA VAL A 44 -1.04 -15.29 10.91
C VAL A 44 -1.06 -16.40 9.86
N ASP A 45 -1.10 -16.04 8.58
CA ASP A 45 -1.22 -16.99 7.48
C ASP A 45 -0.64 -16.41 6.18
N ILE A 46 -0.25 -17.27 5.24
CA ILE A 46 0.17 -16.90 3.90
C ILE A 46 -0.59 -17.80 2.92
N LYS A 47 -1.50 -17.19 2.14
CA LYS A 47 -2.43 -17.92 1.26
C LYS A 47 -2.50 -17.28 -0.11
N MET A 48 -2.96 -18.03 -1.11
CA MET A 48 -3.26 -17.45 -2.42
C MET A 48 -4.57 -16.66 -2.40
N CYS A 49 -4.57 -15.50 -3.04
CA CYS A 49 -5.67 -14.55 -3.12
C CYS A 49 -5.76 -13.93 -4.53
N GLY A 50 -6.92 -13.39 -4.90
CA GLY A 50 -7.11 -12.66 -6.16
C GLY A 50 -7.15 -13.52 -7.43
N LYS A 51 -7.33 -12.83 -8.57
CA LYS A 51 -7.23 -13.39 -9.93
C LYS A 51 -6.44 -12.41 -10.82
N PRO A 52 -5.27 -12.78 -11.37
CA PRO A 52 -4.56 -14.05 -11.19
C PRO A 52 -4.16 -14.29 -9.73
N ALA A 53 -4.05 -15.56 -9.32
CA ALA A 53 -3.72 -15.91 -7.94
C ALA A 53 -2.32 -15.38 -7.58
N SER A 54 -2.25 -14.50 -6.58
CA SER A 54 -1.01 -14.02 -5.97
C SER A 54 -0.97 -14.41 -4.49
N GLY A 55 0.21 -14.43 -3.90
CA GLY A 55 0.33 -14.63 -2.46
C GLY A 55 -0.23 -13.42 -1.70
N CYS A 56 -0.96 -13.68 -0.62
CA CYS A 56 -1.41 -12.71 0.37
C CYS A 56 -0.90 -13.11 1.75
N ILE A 57 -0.41 -12.12 2.47
CA ILE A 57 -0.02 -12.21 3.87
C ILE A 57 -1.23 -11.79 4.70
N THR A 58 -1.76 -12.71 5.49
CA THR A 58 -2.73 -12.37 6.54
C THR A 58 -1.96 -12.13 7.84
N PHE A 59 -2.24 -11.02 8.51
CA PHE A 59 -1.57 -10.64 9.74
C PHE A 59 -2.56 -10.01 10.72
N ALA A 60 -2.21 -10.02 12.01
CA ALA A 60 -2.94 -9.29 13.04
C ALA A 60 -2.00 -8.26 13.64
N TYR A 61 -2.44 -7.01 13.82
CA TYR A 61 -1.62 -5.91 14.34
C TYR A 61 -2.29 -5.18 15.49
N LEU A 62 -1.47 -4.57 16.34
CA LEU A 62 -1.90 -4.08 17.64
C LEU A 62 -2.22 -2.58 17.62
N ILE A 63 -3.43 -2.19 18.03
CA ILE A 63 -3.82 -0.80 18.25
C ILE A 63 -4.49 -0.71 19.62
N ASP A 64 -3.95 0.12 20.52
CA ASP A 64 -4.51 0.37 21.85
C ASP A 64 -4.88 -0.92 22.62
N GLY A 65 -4.00 -1.91 22.56
CA GLY A 65 -4.18 -3.21 23.23
C GLY A 65 -5.12 -4.20 22.50
N LYS A 66 -5.66 -3.84 21.34
CA LYS A 66 -6.55 -4.69 20.53
C LYS A 66 -5.86 -5.17 19.26
N TRP A 67 -6.03 -6.45 18.95
CA TRP A 67 -5.59 -7.04 17.69
C TRP A 67 -6.60 -6.77 16.59
N ILE A 68 -6.14 -6.22 15.49
CA ILE A 68 -6.92 -5.94 14.28
C ILE A 68 -6.36 -6.80 13.15
N ASP A 69 -7.24 -7.41 12.36
CA ASP A 69 -6.83 -8.22 11.22
C ASP A 69 -6.49 -7.34 10.02
N GLY A 70 -5.46 -7.74 9.29
CA GLY A 70 -4.99 -7.10 8.08
C GLY A 70 -4.63 -8.11 7.01
N THR A 71 -4.64 -7.68 5.75
CA THR A 71 -4.19 -8.49 4.62
C THR A 71 -3.39 -7.61 3.67
N ASP A 72 -2.27 -8.13 3.19
CA ASP A 72 -1.35 -7.40 2.33
C ASP A 72 -0.77 -8.35 1.27
N PRO A 73 -0.64 -7.98 -0.01
CA PRO A 73 0.02 -8.82 -1.01
C PRO A 73 1.44 -9.25 -0.59
N GLU A 74 1.79 -10.50 -0.88
CA GLU A 74 3.13 -11.05 -0.66
C GLU A 74 4.16 -10.39 -1.59
N SER A 75 3.77 -10.18 -2.85
CA SER A 75 4.58 -9.47 -3.83
C SER A 75 4.49 -7.96 -3.67
N ALA A 76 5.62 -7.27 -3.72
CA ALA A 76 5.62 -5.80 -3.80
C ALA A 76 5.11 -5.35 -5.16
N ALA A 77 3.98 -4.65 -5.20
CA ALA A 77 3.70 -3.71 -6.28
C ALA A 77 4.35 -2.36 -5.97
N TYR A 78 5.12 -1.83 -6.92
CA TYR A 78 5.56 -0.43 -6.86
C TYR A 78 4.33 0.49 -6.69
N PRO A 79 4.38 1.56 -5.87
CA PRO A 79 5.56 2.14 -5.23
C PRO A 79 5.74 1.87 -3.72
N GLU A 80 4.90 1.08 -3.03
CA GLU A 80 4.75 1.28 -1.57
C GLU A 80 4.91 0.07 -0.63
N PHE A 81 5.23 -1.14 -1.11
CA PHE A 81 5.38 -2.30 -0.20
C PHE A 81 6.85 -2.57 0.16
N VAL A 82 7.17 -2.51 1.46
CA VAL A 82 8.46 -3.02 1.97
C VAL A 82 8.41 -4.55 1.98
N ARG A 83 9.10 -5.16 1.01
CA ARG A 83 9.27 -6.61 0.84
C ARG A 83 10.75 -6.94 0.63
N GLU A 84 11.54 -6.85 1.69
CA GLU A 84 12.97 -7.12 1.64
C GLU A 84 13.32 -8.59 1.95
N GLY A 85 12.34 -9.37 2.42
CA GLY A 85 12.51 -10.77 2.82
C GLY A 85 11.24 -11.59 2.59
N LYS A 86 11.26 -12.85 3.05
CA LYS A 86 10.07 -13.71 3.05
C LYS A 86 9.31 -13.55 4.37
N PRO A 87 7.98 -13.43 4.34
CA PRO A 87 7.18 -13.41 5.56
C PRO A 87 7.28 -14.77 6.27
N GLU A 88 7.41 -14.74 7.59
CA GLU A 88 7.45 -15.94 8.44
C GLU A 88 6.21 -16.01 9.34
N ILE A 89 5.43 -17.09 9.23
CA ILE A 89 4.23 -17.30 10.06
C ILE A 89 4.61 -17.30 11.55
N GLY A 90 3.82 -16.60 12.36
CA GLY A 90 4.01 -16.48 13.79
C GLY A 90 5.04 -15.43 14.21
N LYS A 91 5.77 -14.82 13.27
CA LYS A 91 6.76 -13.77 13.55
C LYS A 91 6.13 -12.39 13.48
N TYR A 92 6.77 -11.45 14.20
CA TYR A 92 6.34 -10.06 14.26
C TYR A 92 7.16 -9.19 13.30
N TYR A 93 6.46 -8.28 12.64
CA TYR A 93 7.02 -7.24 11.79
C TYR A 93 6.39 -5.90 12.15
N LYS A 94 6.96 -4.80 11.65
CA LYS A 94 6.31 -3.50 11.78
C LYS A 94 5.09 -3.44 10.88
N VAL A 95 4.06 -2.74 11.32
CA VAL A 95 2.87 -2.43 10.53
C VAL A 95 2.67 -0.92 10.53
N VAL A 96 2.39 -0.36 9.37
CA VAL A 96 1.97 1.04 9.21
C VAL A 96 0.49 1.03 8.91
N TYR A 97 -0.29 1.90 9.56
CA TYR A 97 -1.73 2.02 9.34
C TYR A 97 -2.18 3.48 9.36
N ASP A 98 -3.29 3.79 8.70
CA ASP A 98 -3.93 5.10 8.77
C ASP A 98 -4.73 5.24 10.07
N LYS A 99 -4.43 6.24 10.91
CA LYS A 99 -5.20 6.47 12.15
C LYS A 99 -6.67 6.84 11.90
N THR A 100 -7.01 7.31 10.70
CA THR A 100 -8.37 7.71 10.30
C THR A 100 -9.15 6.58 9.63
N ASP A 101 -8.45 5.59 9.07
CA ASP A 101 -9.01 4.33 8.59
C ASP A 101 -8.09 3.17 8.95
N ILE A 102 -8.34 2.57 10.12
CA ILE A 102 -7.47 1.51 10.65
C ILE A 102 -7.34 0.33 9.70
N ASN A 103 -8.34 0.05 8.85
CA ASN A 103 -8.30 -1.08 7.92
C ASN A 103 -7.29 -0.85 6.78
N ASN A 104 -6.95 0.41 6.51
CA ASN A 104 -5.86 0.76 5.62
C ASN A 104 -4.53 0.56 6.35
N SER A 105 -3.93 -0.62 6.15
CA SER A 105 -2.69 -1.02 6.83
C SER A 105 -1.77 -1.80 5.89
N LYS A 106 -0.46 -1.72 6.17
CA LYS A 106 0.60 -2.43 5.44
C LYS A 106 1.60 -3.04 6.41
N ILE A 107 1.89 -4.33 6.23
CA ILE A 107 2.94 -5.01 7.01
C ILE A 107 4.28 -4.86 6.30
N LEU A 108 5.33 -4.50 7.04
CA LEU A 108 6.66 -4.24 6.49
C LEU A 108 7.53 -5.49 6.63
N ILE A 109 7.59 -6.31 5.59
CA ILE A 109 8.37 -7.55 5.58
C ILE A 109 9.84 -7.23 5.30
N THR A 110 10.61 -7.07 6.37
CA THR A 110 12.06 -6.90 6.33
C THR A 110 12.80 -8.23 6.20
N LYS A 111 14.11 -8.19 5.94
CA LYS A 111 14.96 -9.39 5.86
C LYS A 111 14.93 -10.28 7.11
N LYS A 112 14.69 -9.68 8.27
CA LYS A 112 14.58 -10.37 9.56
C LYS A 112 13.32 -9.88 10.29
N PRO A 113 12.60 -10.77 11.00
CA PRO A 113 11.52 -10.35 11.88
C PRO A 113 12.04 -9.55 13.08
N LEU A 114 11.12 -8.90 13.79
CA LEU A 114 11.41 -8.22 15.05
C LEU A 114 11.82 -9.23 16.13
N THR A 115 12.74 -8.81 16.99
CA THR A 115 13.16 -9.59 18.16
C THR A 115 12.18 -9.44 19.32
N GLU A 116 12.22 -10.36 20.29
CA GLU A 116 11.36 -10.31 21.49
C GLU A 116 11.46 -8.96 22.22
N LYS A 117 12.68 -8.49 22.47
CA LYS A 117 12.95 -7.17 23.07
C LYS A 117 12.33 -6.01 22.28
N GLN A 118 12.24 -6.11 20.96
CA GLN A 118 11.61 -5.08 20.12
C GLN A 118 10.07 -5.14 20.21
N THR A 119 9.50 -6.32 20.46
CA THR A 119 8.05 -6.52 20.61
C THR A 119 7.54 -6.26 22.03
N GLU A 120 8.37 -6.46 23.07
CA GLU A 120 8.00 -6.27 24.49
C GLU A 120 7.37 -4.92 24.78
N LYS A 121 7.89 -3.83 24.20
CA LYS A 121 7.37 -2.47 24.41
C LYS A 121 5.93 -2.25 23.89
N TYR A 122 5.38 -3.21 23.14
CA TYR A 122 4.02 -3.16 22.61
C TYR A 122 3.09 -4.17 23.32
N LEU A 123 3.65 -5.27 23.82
CA LEU A 123 2.89 -6.40 24.37
C LEU A 123 2.73 -6.34 25.89
N ASN A 124 3.50 -5.48 26.57
CA ASN A 124 3.47 -5.24 28.02
C ASN A 124 2.88 -3.87 28.32
#